data_AF-A0A9P7ZZD1-F1
#
_entry.id   AF-A0A9P7ZZD1-F1
#
_cell.length_a   1.000
_cell.length_b   1.000
_cell.length_c   1.000
_cell.angle_alpha   90.00
_cell.angle_beta   90.00
_cell.angle_gamma   90.00
#
_symmetry.space_group_name_H-M   'P 1'
#
loop_
_entity.id
_entity.type
_entity.pdbx_description
1 polymer ?
#
loop_
_entity_poly.entity_id
_entity_poly.type
_entity_poly.pdbx_seq_one_letter_code
_entity_poly.pdbx_strand_id
1 'polypeptide(L)'
;MKFVSIVTALLIPMTAMAAVAPVSKKHDASKPVHIMASKKGQLFVKLNRASKLKDKDTFGKSDPFVEMWLEKAYKQRSKDTKGLNPVFNETFCFYVRSGQNKLYARAVDRDTFKNDKIGDVTIPLDKVMSSGSVGPQDYKLPKWLGFSDNGSLNLQMQFVEDTSM
;
A
#
# COMPACT_ATOMS: atom_id res chain seq x y z
N MET A 1 21.14 31.57 9.35
CA MET A 1 20.96 30.42 8.44
C MET A 1 19.83 29.55 8.96
N LYS A 2 18.64 29.64 8.37
CA LYS A 2 17.50 28.75 8.65
C LYS A 2 17.02 28.24 7.29
N PHE A 3 17.30 26.98 6.99
CA PHE A 3 16.76 26.32 5.81
C PHE A 3 15.29 25.99 6.10
N VAL A 4 14.38 26.75 5.50
CA VAL A 4 12.97 26.39 5.41
C VAL A 4 12.85 25.54 4.16
N SER A 5 12.87 24.21 4.31
CA SER A 5 12.52 23.30 3.21
C SER A 5 11.01 23.38 2.99
N ILE A 6 10.62 24.26 2.07
CA ILE A 6 9.28 24.29 1.48
C ILE A 6 9.21 23.11 0.52
N VAL A 7 8.64 22.00 0.97
CA VAL A 7 8.14 20.97 0.06
C VAL A 7 6.67 21.28 -0.17
N THR A 8 6.39 22.14 -1.14
CA THR A 8 5.03 22.30 -1.68
C THR A 8 4.70 20.99 -2.40
N ALA A 9 4.02 20.08 -1.70
CA ALA A 9 3.43 18.91 -2.34
C ALA A 9 2.39 19.42 -3.34
N LEU A 10 2.73 19.35 -4.63
CA LEU A 10 1.76 19.55 -5.70
C LEU A 10 0.69 18.46 -5.52
N LEU A 11 -0.48 18.85 -5.04
CA LEU A 11 -1.65 17.98 -4.98
C LEU A 11 -2.10 17.76 -6.44
N ILE A 12 -1.49 16.80 -7.12
CA ILE A 12 -1.95 16.40 -8.46
C ILE A 12 -3.36 15.83 -8.26
N PRO A 13 -4.43 16.46 -8.79
CA PRO A 13 -5.76 15.88 -8.71
C PRO A 13 -5.72 14.52 -9.42
N MET A 14 -6.07 13.45 -8.69
CA MET A 14 -6.11 12.05 -9.18
C MET A 14 -7.09 11.83 -10.36
N THR A 15 -7.73 12.88 -10.88
CA THR A 15 -8.92 12.78 -11.74
C THR A 15 -8.64 12.88 -13.24
N ALA A 16 -7.42 13.08 -13.72
CA ALA A 16 -7.22 13.13 -15.17
C ALA A 16 -5.85 12.65 -15.63
N MET A 17 -5.78 11.41 -16.10
CA MET A 17 -4.88 11.00 -17.17
C MET A 17 -5.60 10.00 -18.07
N ALA A 18 -5.74 10.38 -19.33
CA ALA A 18 -6.43 9.63 -20.38
C ALA A 18 -5.76 8.27 -20.62
N ALA A 19 -6.59 7.27 -20.92
CA ALA A 19 -6.16 5.96 -21.36
C ALA A 19 -5.35 6.07 -22.65
N VAL A 20 -4.06 5.76 -22.58
CA VAL A 20 -3.29 5.31 -23.74
C VAL A 20 -3.40 3.78 -23.74
N ALA A 21 -4.11 3.24 -24.73
CA ALA A 21 -4.17 1.80 -24.97
C ALA A 21 -2.78 1.25 -25.30
N PRO A 22 -2.38 0.08 -24.79
CA PRO A 22 -1.12 -0.53 -25.19
C PRO A 22 -1.24 -1.14 -26.59
N VAL A 23 -0.38 -0.67 -27.50
CA VAL A 23 -0.08 -1.34 -28.78
C VAL A 23 0.53 -2.71 -28.48
N SER A 24 -0.08 -3.75 -29.05
CA SER A 24 0.37 -5.13 -28.94
C SER A 24 1.70 -5.32 -29.69
N LYS A 25 2.75 -5.74 -28.97
CA LYS A 25 3.93 -6.36 -29.57
C LYS A 25 4.15 -7.72 -28.91
N LYS A 26 4.05 -8.78 -29.70
CA LYS A 26 4.41 -10.15 -29.31
C LYS A 26 5.94 -10.24 -29.23
N HIS A 27 6.49 -10.51 -28.04
CA HIS A 27 7.90 -10.91 -27.89
C HIS A 27 8.05 -11.98 -26.81
N ASP A 28 8.73 -13.05 -27.21
CA ASP A 28 9.49 -14.06 -26.46
C ASP A 28 9.21 -14.24 -24.95
N ALA A 29 8.66 -15.40 -24.60
CA ALA A 29 8.19 -15.79 -23.27
C ALA A 29 9.29 -16.20 -22.27
N SER A 30 10.57 -15.92 -22.53
CA SER A 30 11.68 -16.41 -21.69
C SER A 30 12.27 -15.41 -20.69
N LYS A 31 11.85 -14.12 -20.65
CA LYS A 31 12.41 -13.13 -19.70
C LYS A 31 11.43 -12.19 -18.96
N PRO A 32 10.38 -12.63 -18.23
CA PRO A 32 9.46 -11.69 -17.59
C PRO A 32 9.93 -11.18 -16.23
N VAL A 33 10.73 -11.95 -15.48
CA VAL A 33 10.96 -11.70 -14.05
C VAL A 33 12.13 -10.75 -13.79
N HIS A 34 13.19 -10.80 -14.60
CA HIS A 34 14.42 -10.03 -14.33
C HIS A 34 14.30 -8.54 -14.69
N ILE A 35 13.42 -8.19 -15.64
CA ILE A 35 13.27 -6.80 -16.11
C ILE A 35 12.40 -5.98 -15.14
N MET A 36 11.37 -6.59 -14.54
CA MET A 36 10.48 -5.88 -13.60
C MET A 36 11.14 -5.63 -12.25
N ALA A 37 12.01 -6.54 -11.80
CA ALA A 37 12.76 -6.38 -10.55
C ALA A 37 13.77 -5.20 -10.58
N SER A 38 14.01 -4.58 -11.73
CA SER A 38 14.98 -3.48 -11.87
C SER A 38 14.34 -2.09 -11.88
N LYS A 39 13.00 -1.99 -11.86
CA LYS A 39 12.31 -0.68 -11.89
C LYS A 39 12.51 0.10 -10.59
N LYS A 40 12.74 1.40 -10.73
CA LYS A 40 12.83 2.38 -9.64
C LYS A 40 11.81 3.49 -9.88
N GLY A 41 11.31 4.13 -8.83
CA GLY A 41 10.26 5.13 -8.98
C GLY A 41 9.55 5.48 -7.68
N GLN A 42 8.42 6.16 -7.80
CA GLN A 42 7.54 6.49 -6.69
C GLN A 42 6.27 5.63 -6.73
N LEU A 43 5.97 4.98 -5.62
CA LEU A 43 4.72 4.25 -5.40
C LEU A 43 3.81 5.08 -4.49
N PHE A 44 2.69 5.52 -5.04
CA PHE A 44 1.61 6.13 -4.29
C PHE A 44 0.63 5.05 -3.88
N VAL A 45 0.30 4.99 -2.58
CA VAL A 45 -0.65 4.01 -2.02
C VAL A 45 -1.73 4.79 -1.28
N LYS A 46 -2.95 4.76 -1.81
CA LYS A 46 -4.13 5.29 -1.14
C LYS A 46 -4.82 4.20 -0.34
N LEU A 47 -4.85 4.36 0.97
CA LEU A 47 -5.63 3.57 1.91
C LEU A 47 -7.02 4.21 2.04
N ASN A 48 -8.04 3.57 1.46
CA ASN A 48 -9.40 4.09 1.49
C ASN A 48 -10.10 3.73 2.80
N ARG A 49 -10.20 2.43 3.09
CA ARG A 49 -10.90 1.88 4.26
C ARG A 49 -10.32 0.54 4.66
N ALA A 50 -10.66 0.09 5.86
CA ALA A 50 -10.64 -1.32 6.19
C ALA A 50 -12.08 -1.85 6.39
N SER A 51 -12.26 -3.16 6.31
CA SER A 51 -13.58 -3.77 6.46
C SER A 51 -13.49 -5.08 7.20
N LYS A 52 -14.46 -5.30 8.10
CA LYS A 52 -14.59 -6.52 8.91
C LYS A 52 -13.29 -6.90 9.62
N LEU A 53 -12.58 -5.90 10.15
CA LEU A 53 -11.38 -6.16 10.95
C LEU A 53 -11.75 -7.11 12.10
N LYS A 54 -10.87 -8.08 12.37
CA LYS A 54 -11.07 -8.96 13.52
C LYS A 54 -10.94 -8.13 14.80
N ASP A 55 -11.96 -8.22 15.64
CA ASP A 55 -11.93 -7.62 16.96
C ASP A 55 -10.83 -8.28 17.81
N LYS A 56 -9.98 -7.45 18.40
CA LYS A 56 -8.85 -7.84 19.25
C LYS A 56 -9.01 -7.37 20.68
N ASP A 57 -9.91 -6.44 20.94
CA ASP A 57 -10.12 -5.90 22.27
C ASP A 57 -10.91 -6.89 23.13
N THR A 58 -10.38 -7.16 24.32
CA THR A 58 -11.11 -7.94 25.35
C THR A 58 -12.00 -7.03 26.19
N PHE A 59 -11.66 -5.73 26.31
CA PHE A 59 -12.43 -4.68 26.98
C PHE A 59 -12.07 -3.32 26.35
N GLY A 60 -12.90 -2.75 25.48
CA GLY A 60 -12.59 -1.47 24.84
C GLY A 60 -13.32 -1.19 23.52
N LYS A 61 -12.94 -0.09 22.86
CA LYS A 61 -13.32 0.23 21.48
C LYS A 61 -12.06 0.12 20.63
N SER A 62 -12.11 -0.72 19.60
CA SER A 62 -11.00 -0.91 18.67
C SER A 62 -10.64 0.42 18.00
N ASP A 63 -9.35 0.78 18.08
CA ASP A 63 -8.76 2.01 17.54
C ASP A 63 -7.70 1.69 16.46
N PRO A 64 -8.10 1.09 15.31
CA PRO A 64 -7.15 0.54 14.36
C PRO A 64 -6.38 1.59 13.57
N PHE A 65 -5.15 1.24 13.20
CA PHE A 65 -4.31 1.93 12.24
C PHE A 65 -3.60 0.94 11.31
N VAL A 66 -3.08 1.43 10.18
CA VAL A 66 -2.37 0.62 9.20
C VAL A 66 -0.93 1.10 9.06
N GLU A 67 -0.01 0.15 9.15
CA GLU A 67 1.40 0.33 8.85
C GLU A 67 1.71 -0.20 7.45
N MET A 68 2.52 0.52 6.68
CA MET A 68 2.95 0.10 5.34
C MET A 68 4.44 0.36 5.13
N TRP A 69 5.11 -0.55 4.42
CA TRP A 69 6.53 -0.45 4.11
C TRP A 69 6.93 -1.29 2.89
N LEU A 70 7.94 -0.84 2.16
CA LEU A 70 8.66 -1.65 1.16
C LEU A 70 9.83 -2.41 1.81
N GLU A 71 10.46 -1.75 2.79
CA GLU A 71 11.58 -2.25 3.58
C GLU A 71 11.32 -1.92 5.06
N LYS A 72 11.57 -2.87 5.96
CA LYS A 72 11.16 -2.77 7.38
C LYS A 72 11.68 -1.50 8.09
N ALA A 73 12.82 -0.97 7.66
CA ALA A 73 13.42 0.23 8.23
C ALA A 73 12.63 1.52 7.92
N TYR A 74 11.86 1.55 6.83
CA TYR A 74 11.13 2.73 6.35
C TYR A 74 9.62 2.48 6.34
N LYS A 75 9.05 2.46 7.55
CA LYS A 75 7.63 2.24 7.76
C LYS A 75 6.88 3.56 7.87
N GLN A 76 5.78 3.67 7.14
CA GLN A 76 4.78 4.74 7.30
C GLN A 76 3.53 4.18 7.98
N ARG A 77 2.80 5.03 8.69
CA ARG A 77 1.62 4.64 9.48
C ARG A 77 0.49 5.64 9.25
N SER A 78 -0.74 5.13 9.13
CA SER A 78 -1.95 5.95 9.08
C SER A 78 -2.30 6.58 10.42
N LYS A 79 -3.21 7.55 10.38
CA LYS A 79 -3.92 7.99 11.58
C LYS A 79 -4.68 6.83 12.23
N ASP A 80 -4.89 6.96 13.53
CA ASP A 80 -5.76 6.07 14.27
C ASP A 80 -7.22 6.37 13.92
N THR A 81 -8.02 5.33 13.89
CA THR A 81 -9.44 5.40 13.55
C THR A 81 -10.25 4.64 14.60
N LYS A 82 -11.56 4.45 14.39
CA LYS A 82 -12.42 3.75 15.35
C LYS A 82 -13.25 2.67 14.68
N GLY A 83 -13.41 1.57 15.39
CA GLY A 83 -14.27 0.45 15.01
C GLY A 83 -13.68 -0.43 13.90
N LEU A 84 -14.41 -1.50 13.56
CA LEU A 84 -13.93 -2.58 12.70
C LEU A 84 -14.08 -2.31 11.18
N ASN A 85 -14.65 -1.16 10.82
CA ASN A 85 -14.85 -0.72 9.43
C ASN A 85 -14.39 0.74 9.23
N PRO A 86 -13.14 1.06 9.59
CA PRO A 86 -12.66 2.44 9.55
C PRO A 86 -12.47 2.93 8.11
N VAL A 87 -12.70 4.23 7.91
CA VAL A 87 -12.39 4.95 6.66
C VAL A 87 -11.20 5.86 6.93
N PHE A 88 -10.14 5.73 6.14
CA PHE A 88 -8.89 6.49 6.29
C PHE A 88 -8.79 7.60 5.25
N ASN A 89 -9.00 7.28 3.97
CA ASN A 89 -8.77 8.17 2.83
C ASN A 89 -7.39 8.87 2.87
N GLU A 90 -6.34 8.11 3.21
CA GLU A 90 -4.98 8.60 3.38
C GLU A 90 -4.07 8.08 2.28
N THR A 91 -3.21 8.94 1.72
CA THR A 91 -2.26 8.58 0.66
C THR A 91 -0.83 8.64 1.16
N PHE A 92 -0.08 7.58 0.89
CA PHE A 92 1.31 7.40 1.26
C PHE A 92 2.17 7.41 -0.01
N CYS A 93 3.41 7.90 0.09
CA CYS A 93 4.38 7.87 -1.01
C CYS A 93 5.63 7.10 -0.58
N PHE A 94 6.01 6.08 -1.36
CA PHE A 94 7.20 5.28 -1.14
C PHE A 94 8.14 5.39 -2.33
N TYR A 95 9.45 5.57 -2.07
CA TYR A 95 10.47 5.47 -3.11
C TYR A 95 10.87 4.00 -3.28
N VAL A 96 10.54 3.46 -4.46
CA VAL A 96 10.88 2.10 -4.86
C VAL A 96 12.30 2.10 -5.43
N ARG A 97 13.18 1.29 -4.85
CA ARG A 97 14.52 1.00 -5.35
C ARG A 97 14.54 -0.31 -6.14
N SER A 98 15.58 -0.49 -6.96
CA SER A 98 15.82 -1.77 -7.65
C SER A 98 15.80 -2.93 -6.66
N GLY A 99 15.12 -4.01 -7.03
CA GLY A 99 14.90 -5.21 -6.23
C GLY A 99 13.67 -5.17 -5.30
N GLN A 100 13.05 -4.00 -5.07
CA GLN A 100 11.87 -3.89 -4.21
C GLN A 100 10.58 -4.14 -5.00
N ASN A 101 10.05 -5.36 -4.91
CA ASN A 101 8.87 -5.79 -5.66
C ASN A 101 7.64 -6.12 -4.79
N LYS A 102 7.66 -5.77 -3.50
CA LYS A 102 6.58 -6.08 -2.56
C LYS A 102 6.29 -4.89 -1.66
N LEU A 103 5.00 -4.61 -1.46
CA LEU A 103 4.49 -3.77 -0.40
C LEU A 103 4.00 -4.65 0.73
N TYR A 104 4.44 -4.37 1.95
CA TYR A 104 3.90 -4.98 3.16
C TYR A 104 2.92 -4.01 3.80
N ALA A 105 1.75 -4.50 4.20
CA ALA A 105 0.75 -3.75 4.94
C ALA A 105 0.29 -4.54 6.16
N ARG A 106 0.09 -3.87 7.29
CA ARG A 106 -0.35 -4.49 8.55
C ARG A 106 -1.36 -3.61 9.26
N ALA A 107 -2.51 -4.19 9.58
CA ALA A 107 -3.50 -3.60 10.47
C ALA A 107 -3.14 -3.92 11.93
N VAL A 108 -3.20 -2.91 12.78
CA VAL A 108 -2.85 -2.97 14.19
C VAL A 108 -3.93 -2.25 14.97
N ASP A 109 -4.37 -2.84 16.08
CA ASP A 109 -5.22 -2.17 17.06
C ASP A 109 -4.34 -1.40 18.05
N ARG A 110 -4.68 -0.15 18.35
CA ARG A 110 -3.94 0.63 19.34
C ARG A 110 -4.53 0.34 20.72
N ASP A 111 -3.66 -0.14 21.61
CA ASP A 111 -3.97 -0.32 23.01
C ASP A 111 -3.05 0.50 23.91
N THR A 112 -3.53 0.76 25.13
CA THR A 112 -2.79 1.56 26.12
C THR A 112 -1.48 0.89 26.56
N PHE A 113 -1.44 -0.44 26.65
CA PHE A 113 -0.27 -1.17 27.13
C PHE A 113 0.56 -1.79 26.02
N LYS A 114 -0.08 -2.38 25.01
CA LYS A 114 0.60 -3.04 23.90
C LYS A 114 -0.32 -3.15 22.70
N ASN A 115 0.07 -2.54 21.60
CA ASN A 115 -0.67 -2.65 20.34
C ASN A 115 -0.81 -4.10 19.87
N ASP A 116 -2.04 -4.50 19.55
CA ASP A 116 -2.35 -5.84 19.08
C ASP A 116 -2.40 -5.93 17.56
N LYS A 117 -1.67 -6.90 17.01
CA LYS A 117 -1.71 -7.18 15.57
C LYS A 117 -3.06 -7.79 15.19
N ILE A 118 -3.79 -7.11 14.30
CA ILE A 118 -5.02 -7.62 13.70
C ILE A 118 -4.67 -8.62 12.57
N GLY A 119 -3.85 -8.18 11.61
CA GLY A 119 -3.42 -9.00 10.48
C GLY A 119 -2.50 -8.25 9.53
N ASP A 120 -1.86 -8.96 8.61
CA ASP A 120 -0.96 -8.38 7.61
C ASP A 120 -1.15 -9.04 6.24
N VAL A 121 -0.71 -8.33 5.21
CA VAL A 121 -0.72 -8.78 3.82
C VAL A 121 0.55 -8.34 3.12
N THR A 122 1.07 -9.21 2.25
CA THR A 122 2.17 -8.89 1.33
C THR A 122 1.61 -8.79 -0.08
N ILE A 123 1.83 -7.66 -0.72
CA ILE A 123 1.25 -7.30 -2.01
C ILE A 123 2.38 -7.23 -3.05
N PRO A 124 2.41 -8.13 -4.04
CA PRO A 124 3.34 -8.03 -5.17
C PRO A 124 3.08 -6.76 -5.98
N LEU A 125 4.16 -6.08 -6.38
CA LEU A 125 4.11 -4.83 -7.13
C LEU A 125 4.13 -5.03 -8.65
N ASP A 126 4.32 -6.25 -9.13
CA ASP A 126 4.43 -6.58 -10.57
C ASP A 126 3.29 -6.00 -11.39
N LYS A 127 2.06 -6.07 -10.86
CA LYS A 127 0.87 -5.54 -11.54
C LYS A 127 0.93 -4.02 -11.64
N VAL A 128 1.16 -3.29 -10.55
CA VAL A 128 1.18 -1.81 -10.57
C VAL A 128 2.40 -1.26 -11.34
N MET A 129 3.52 -1.97 -11.31
CA MET A 129 4.74 -1.60 -12.06
C MET A 129 4.60 -1.82 -13.58
N SER A 130 3.72 -2.74 -14.00
CA SER A 130 3.46 -3.03 -15.42
C SER A 130 2.30 -2.20 -15.98
N SER A 131 1.23 -1.99 -15.20
CA SER A 131 0.05 -1.23 -15.65
C SER A 131 0.07 0.25 -15.25
N GLY A 132 1.00 0.68 -14.40
CA GLY A 132 1.07 2.03 -13.83
C GLY A 132 0.07 2.29 -12.70
N SER A 133 -1.04 1.55 -12.61
CA SER A 133 -2.04 1.67 -11.54
C SER A 133 -2.81 0.37 -11.26
N VAL A 134 -3.25 0.19 -10.02
CA VAL A 134 -4.08 -0.95 -9.56
C VAL A 134 -5.10 -0.49 -8.52
N GLY A 135 -6.33 -1.02 -8.60
CA GLY A 135 -7.39 -0.77 -7.62
C GLY A 135 -8.27 0.45 -7.95
N PRO A 136 -9.18 0.85 -7.04
CA PRO A 136 -9.35 0.35 -5.68
C PRO A 136 -9.74 -1.13 -5.60
N GLN A 137 -9.10 -1.90 -4.71
CA GLN A 137 -9.48 -3.30 -4.47
C GLN A 137 -9.19 -3.73 -3.04
N ASP A 138 -9.85 -4.78 -2.58
CA ASP A 138 -9.69 -5.32 -1.23
C ASP A 138 -8.56 -6.35 -1.18
N TYR A 139 -7.63 -6.15 -0.24
CA TYR A 139 -6.57 -7.09 0.11
C TYR A 139 -6.92 -7.75 1.44
N LYS A 140 -7.12 -9.07 1.43
CA LYS A 140 -7.46 -9.85 2.62
C LYS A 140 -6.29 -9.92 3.59
N LEU A 141 -6.60 -9.94 4.89
CA LEU A 141 -5.65 -10.17 5.97
C LEU A 141 -5.75 -11.66 6.39
N PRO A 142 -4.98 -12.58 5.78
CA PRO A 142 -5.12 -14.01 6.05
C PRO A 142 -4.78 -14.38 7.50
N LYS A 143 -5.43 -15.43 8.02
CA LYS A 143 -4.96 -16.15 9.21
C LYS A 143 -3.96 -17.23 8.80
N TRP A 144 -3.00 -17.49 9.69
CA TRP A 144 -1.98 -18.52 9.52
C TRP A 144 -2.55 -19.95 9.32
N LEU A 145 -3.80 -20.22 9.74
CA LEU A 145 -4.40 -21.56 9.73
C LEU A 145 -5.74 -21.66 8.96
N GLY A 146 -6.07 -20.74 8.04
CA GLY A 146 -7.12 -20.99 7.04
C GLY A 146 -8.59 -21.00 7.47
N PHE A 147 -8.94 -20.82 8.75
CA PHE A 147 -10.33 -20.92 9.22
C PHE A 147 -11.19 -19.63 9.11
N SER A 148 -10.62 -18.48 8.71
CA SER A 148 -11.28 -17.20 8.32
C SER A 148 -10.25 -16.07 8.14
N ASP A 149 -10.54 -15.02 7.36
CA ASP A 149 -9.68 -13.81 7.31
C ASP A 149 -9.84 -12.91 8.56
N ASN A 150 -8.89 -12.00 8.79
CA ASN A 150 -8.94 -10.98 9.85
C ASN A 150 -9.49 -9.64 9.33
N GLY A 151 -10.29 -9.68 8.26
CA GLY A 151 -10.76 -8.50 7.52
C GLY A 151 -9.95 -8.20 6.26
N SER A 152 -10.13 -7.00 5.73
CA SER A 152 -9.47 -6.54 4.50
C SER A 152 -9.13 -5.06 4.51
N LEU A 153 -8.09 -4.70 3.73
CA LEU A 153 -7.69 -3.32 3.44
C LEU A 153 -8.07 -2.98 2.00
N ASN A 154 -8.82 -1.90 1.80
CA ASN A 154 -9.11 -1.40 0.45
C ASN A 154 -8.02 -0.40 0.03
N LEU A 155 -7.22 -0.78 -0.96
CA LEU A 155 -6.09 0.02 -1.44
C LEU A 155 -6.23 0.35 -2.93
N GLN A 156 -5.75 1.53 -3.29
CA GLN A 156 -5.48 1.93 -4.66
C GLN A 156 -4.00 2.31 -4.76
N MET A 157 -3.31 1.83 -5.80
CA MET A 157 -1.88 2.06 -5.98
C MET A 157 -1.60 2.66 -7.35
N GLN A 158 -0.63 3.56 -7.42
CA GLN A 158 -0.11 4.14 -8.65
C GLN A 158 1.41 4.14 -8.58
N PHE A 159 2.06 3.73 -9.66
CA PHE A 159 3.51 3.73 -9.79
C PHE A 159 3.94 4.72 -10.87
N VAL A 160 4.88 5.58 -10.52
CA VAL A 160 5.53 6.53 -11.42
C VAL A 160 6.99 6.12 -11.52
N GLU A 161 7.39 5.60 -12.68
CA GLU A 161 8.75 5.14 -12.92
C GLU A 161 9.72 6.34 -13.06
N ASP A 162 10.91 6.24 -12.44
CA ASP A 162 11.94 7.26 -12.59
C ASP A 162 12.65 7.05 -13.93
N THR A 163 12.31 7.87 -14.93
CA THR A 163 12.88 7.80 -16.29
C THR A 163 14.26 8.43 -16.41
N SER A 164 14.93 8.75 -15.31
CA SER A 164 16.27 9.33 -15.32
C SER A 164 17.29 8.31 -15.87
N MET A 165 17.64 8.47 -17.14
CA MET A 165 18.74 7.79 -17.84
C MET A 165 20.08 8.36 -17.38
#